data_AF-A0A4Q0XJT9-F1
#
_entry.id   AF-A0A4Q0XJT9-F1
#
_cell.length_a   1.000
_cell.length_b   1.000
_cell.length_c   1.000
_cell.angle_alpha   90.00
_cell.angle_beta   90.00
_cell.angle_gamma   90.00
#
_symmetry.space_group_name_H-M   'P 1'
#
loop_
_entity.id
_entity.type
_entity.pdbx_description
1 polymer ?
#
loop_
_entity_poly.entity_id
_entity_poly.type
_entity_poly.pdbx_seq_one_letter_code
_entity_poly.pdbx_strand_id
1 'polypeptide(L)'
;MEVFKFKTNHVTLCSNCDLGIVPKNIKSWNFGFLVGFVSVVIPAFLILRYYNNFPVAMIVGAVAGSIGIFSMALYTYLTTEFEEPD
;
A
#
# COMPACT_ATOMS: atom_id res chain seq x y z
N MET A 1 -20.75 -1.51 2.81
CA MET A 1 -19.29 -1.71 2.79
C MET A 1 -18.68 -0.37 2.44
N GLU A 2 -18.50 0.47 3.46
CA GLU A 2 -17.99 1.82 3.26
C GLU A 2 -16.47 1.70 3.13
N VAL A 3 -16.03 1.70 1.87
CA VAL A 3 -14.61 1.80 1.51
C VAL A 3 -14.11 3.08 2.17
N PHE A 4 -13.13 2.96 3.08
CA PHE A 4 -12.50 4.08 3.80
C PHE A 4 -12.14 5.20 2.82
N LYS A 5 -13.06 6.16 2.64
CA LYS A 5 -12.79 7.43 1.98
C LYS A 5 -11.97 8.23 2.99
N PHE A 6 -10.64 8.06 2.95
CA PHE A 6 -9.77 9.08 3.49
C PHE A 6 -10.11 10.38 2.75
N LYS A 7 -10.92 11.23 3.39
CA LYS A 7 -11.17 12.58 2.88
C LYS A 7 -9.82 13.25 2.74
N THR A 8 -9.60 13.91 1.61
CA THR A 8 -8.38 14.65 1.24
C THR A 8 -8.00 15.80 2.20
N ASN A 9 -8.71 15.92 3.34
CA ASN A 9 -8.56 16.95 4.37
C ASN A 9 -8.57 16.32 5.77
N HIS A 10 -8.02 15.11 5.94
CA HIS A 10 -7.74 14.62 7.29
C HIS A 10 -6.55 15.38 7.84
N VAL A 11 -6.86 16.46 8.55
CA VAL A 11 -5.91 17.21 9.36
C VAL A 11 -5.52 16.29 10.52
N THR A 12 -4.36 15.68 10.44
CA THR A 12 -3.75 15.01 11.60
C THR A 12 -3.18 16.09 12.50
N LEU A 13 -3.61 16.16 13.75
CA LEU A 13 -3.04 17.09 14.72
C LEU A 13 -1.69 16.53 15.20
N CYS A 14 -0.62 17.30 15.02
CA CYS A 14 0.67 16.92 15.58
C CYS A 14 0.63 17.01 17.11
N SER A 15 0.74 15.88 17.81
CA SER A 15 0.69 15.82 19.28
C SER A 15 1.76 16.66 19.98
N ASN A 16 2.81 17.07 19.26
CA ASN A 16 3.93 17.83 19.82
C ASN A 16 3.96 19.29 19.38
N CYS A 17 3.16 19.67 18.37
CA CYS A 17 3.23 21.00 17.75
C CYS A 17 1.86 21.68 17.60
N ASP A 18 0.75 21.01 17.90
CA ASP A 18 -0.66 21.47 17.72
C ASP A 18 -1.01 21.99 16.32
N LEU A 19 -0.09 21.91 15.36
CA LEU A 19 -0.30 22.24 13.96
C LEU A 19 -1.04 21.08 13.29
N GLY A 20 -2.08 21.43 12.55
CA GLY A 20 -2.71 20.51 11.62
C GLY A 20 -1.71 20.18 10.52
N ILE A 21 -1.51 18.91 10.19
CA ILE A 21 -0.65 18.50 9.08
C ILE A 21 -1.50 17.77 8.06
N VAL A 22 -1.43 18.23 6.80
CA VAL A 22 -2.14 17.63 5.67
C VAL A 22 -1.12 16.95 4.77
N PRO A 23 -1.34 15.68 4.36
CA PRO A 23 -0.45 15.03 3.40
C PRO A 23 -0.58 15.69 2.02
N LYS A 24 0.53 16.26 1.52
CA LYS A 24 0.58 17.01 0.24
C LYS A 24 0.21 16.16 -0.97
N ASN A 25 0.50 14.86 -0.92
CA ASN A 25 0.19 13.91 -1.98
C ASN A 25 -0.41 12.62 -1.39
N ILE A 26 -1.73 12.48 -1.47
CA ILE A 26 -2.39 11.20 -1.18
C ILE A 26 -2.31 10.35 -2.44
N LYS A 27 -1.40 9.38 -2.46
CA LYS A 27 -1.35 8.40 -3.55
C LYS A 27 -2.65 7.58 -3.52
N SER A 28 -3.36 7.53 -4.64
CA SER A 28 -4.69 6.92 -4.71
C SER A 28 -4.69 5.47 -4.23
N TRP A 29 -5.69 5.09 -3.45
CA TRP A 29 -5.92 3.71 -2.99
C TRP A 29 -5.90 2.69 -4.14
N ASN A 30 -6.35 3.10 -5.33
CA ASN A 30 -6.28 2.28 -6.54
C ASN A 30 -4.85 1.91 -6.94
N PHE A 31 -3.87 2.79 -6.69
CA PHE A 31 -2.46 2.51 -6.98
C PHE A 31 -1.90 1.46 -6.02
N GLY A 32 -2.22 1.54 -4.73
CA GLY A 32 -1.85 0.52 -3.75
C GLY A 32 -2.47 -0.85 -4.05
N PHE A 33 -3.75 -0.86 -4.44
CA PHE A 33 -4.43 -2.09 -4.84
C PHE A 33 -3.80 -2.71 -6.09
N LEU A 34 -3.49 -1.91 -7.12
CA LEU A 34 -2.83 -2.38 -8.34
C LEU A 34 -1.47 -3.02 -8.02
N VAL A 35 -0.63 -2.33 -7.24
CA VAL A 35 0.70 -2.84 -6.85
C VAL A 35 0.57 -4.14 -6.05
N GLY A 36 -0.33 -4.20 -5.07
CA GLY A 36 -0.59 -5.41 -4.28
C GLY A 36 -1.06 -6.58 -5.14
N PHE A 37 -2.00 -6.34 -6.05
CA PHE A 37 -2.52 -7.37 -6.97
C PHE A 37 -1.42 -7.92 -7.88
N VAL A 38 -0.65 -7.03 -8.51
CA VAL A 38 0.47 -7.41 -9.39
C VAL A 38 1.54 -8.19 -8.63
N SER A 39 1.84 -7.78 -7.40
CA SER A 39 2.82 -8.42 -6.50
C SER A 39 2.43 -9.84 -6.08
N VAL A 40 1.14 -10.18 -6.05
CA VAL A 40 0.66 -11.54 -5.74
C VAL A 40 0.54 -12.39 -6.99
N VAL A 41 -0.10 -11.84 -8.04
CA VAL A 41 -0.56 -12.62 -9.20
C VAL A 41 0.59 -13.05 -10.08
N ILE A 42 1.57 -12.16 -10.36
CA ILE A 42 2.71 -12.50 -11.22
C ILE A 42 3.53 -13.65 -10.66
N PRO A 43 4.02 -13.60 -9.40
CA PRO A 43 4.83 -14.68 -8.85
C PRO A 43 4.03 -15.97 -8.67
N ALA A 44 2.75 -15.91 -8.26
CA ALA A 44 1.91 -17.09 -8.18
C ALA A 44 1.72 -17.75 -9.56
N PHE A 45 1.45 -16.95 -10.60
CA PHE A 45 1.27 -17.46 -11.97
C PHE A 45 2.56 -18.09 -12.53
N LEU A 46 3.72 -17.48 -12.27
CA LEU A 46 5.01 -18.03 -12.68
C LEU A 46 5.29 -19.40 -12.04
N ILE A 47 5.08 -19.52 -10.73
CA ILE A 47 5.27 -20.79 -10.03
C ILE A 47 4.28 -21.85 -10.51
N LEU A 48 3.02 -21.47 -10.71
CA LEU A 48 2.01 -22.39 -11.24
C LEU A 48 2.41 -22.90 -12.63
N ARG A 49 2.95 -22.04 -13.50
CA ARG A 49 3.34 -22.40 -14.86
C ARG A 49 4.60 -23.27 -14.92
N TYR A 50 5.58 -23.04 -14.05
CA TYR A 50 6.85 -23.78 -14.07
C TYR A 50 6.82 -25.08 -13.27
N TYR A 51 6.20 -25.06 -12.09
CA TYR A 51 6.24 -26.19 -11.17
C TYR A 51 4.93 -26.98 -11.14
N ASN A 52 3.84 -26.44 -11.70
CA ASN A 52 2.49 -27.01 -11.67
C ASN A 52 2.00 -27.41 -10.26
N ASN A 53 2.60 -26.80 -9.24
CA ASN A 53 2.33 -27.08 -7.83
C ASN A 53 1.51 -25.93 -7.26
N PHE A 54 0.19 -26.12 -7.25
CA PHE A 54 -0.76 -25.14 -6.70
C PHE A 54 -0.46 -24.71 -5.26
N PRO A 55 -0.14 -25.61 -4.31
CA PRO A 55 0.12 -25.19 -2.92
C PRO A 55 1.34 -24.27 -2.81
N VAL A 56 2.39 -24.56 -3.58
CA VAL A 56 3.62 -23.77 -3.60
C VAL A 56 3.35 -22.41 -4.24
N ALA A 57 2.60 -22.36 -5.33
CA ALA A 57 2.20 -21.11 -5.98
C ALA A 57 1.41 -20.19 -5.02
N MET A 58 0.52 -20.77 -4.20
CA MET A 58 -0.26 -20.02 -3.22
C MET A 58 0.62 -19.41 -2.12
N ILE A 59 1.56 -20.19 -1.57
CA ILE A 59 2.50 -19.71 -0.54
C ILE A 59 3.39 -18.61 -1.11
N VAL A 60 3.96 -18.81 -2.30
CA VAL A 60 4.82 -17.82 -2.94
C VAL A 60 4.06 -16.54 -3.25
N GLY A 61 2.81 -16.64 -3.74
CA GLY A 61 1.94 -15.49 -3.95
C GLY A 61 1.66 -14.70 -2.66
N ALA A 62 1.39 -15.39 -1.54
CA ALA A 62 1.15 -14.76 -0.25
C ALA A 62 2.41 -14.06 0.32
N VAL A 63 3.58 -14.70 0.20
CA VAL A 63 4.86 -14.12 0.64
C VAL A 63 5.23 -12.91 -0.24
N ALA A 64 5.11 -13.03 -1.55
CA ALA A 64 5.40 -11.91 -2.45
C ALA A 64 4.41 -10.75 -2.24
N GLY A 65 3.12 -11.04 -2.05
CA GLY A 65 2.11 -10.04 -1.74
C GLY A 65 2.37 -9.28 -0.44
N SER A 66 2.73 -9.99 0.63
CA SER A 66 3.06 -9.36 1.91
C SER A 66 4.29 -8.44 1.79
N ILE A 67 5.35 -8.86 1.11
CA ILE A 67 6.51 -8.02 0.83
C ILE A 67 6.11 -6.77 0.00
N GLY A 68 5.25 -6.93 -1.01
CA GLY A 68 4.72 -5.83 -1.81
C GLY A 68 3.93 -4.80 -0.98
N ILE A 69 3.10 -5.27 -0.06
CA ILE A 69 2.35 -4.38 0.85
C ILE A 69 3.29 -3.66 1.81
N PHE A 70 4.25 -4.36 2.42
CA PHE A 70 5.22 -3.76 3.33
C PHE A 70 6.10 -2.71 2.65
N SER A 71 6.60 -3.01 1.46
CA SER A 71 7.39 -2.06 0.66
C SER A 71 6.58 -0.83 0.26
N MET A 72 5.29 -1.00 -0.09
CA MET A 72 4.40 0.12 -0.38
C MET A 72 4.12 0.98 0.87
N ALA A 73 3.94 0.36 2.03
CA ALA A 73 3.77 1.06 3.30
C ALA A 73 5.02 1.86 3.68
N LEU A 74 6.21 1.25 3.57
CA LEU A 74 7.50 1.93 3.78
C LEU A 74 7.72 3.07 2.79
N TYR A 75 7.43 2.84 1.51
CA TYR A 75 7.54 3.87 0.48
C TYR A 75 6.63 5.05 0.80
N THR A 76 5.39 4.78 1.19
CA THR A 76 4.43 5.83 1.57
C THR A 76 5.00 6.58 2.77
N TYR A 77 5.40 5.88 3.84
CA TYR A 77 5.98 6.51 5.02
C TYR A 77 7.18 7.43 4.72
N LEU A 78 8.10 7.00 3.85
CA LEU A 78 9.29 7.78 3.49
C LEU A 78 9.01 8.95 2.53
N THR A 79 7.93 8.89 1.75
CA THR A 79 7.58 9.89 0.74
C THR A 79 6.43 10.80 1.15
N THR A 80 5.85 10.60 2.34
CA THR A 80 4.77 11.45 2.82
C THR A 80 5.36 12.79 3.26
N GLU A 81 5.20 13.80 2.41
CA GLU A 81 5.47 15.19 2.77
C GLU A 81 4.21 15.78 3.42
N PHE A 82 4.40 16.43 4.57
CA PHE A 82 3.35 17.14 5.29
C PHE A 82 3.52 18.64 5.09
N GLU A 83 2.43 19.34 4.79
CA GLU A 83 2.42 20.80 4.60
C GLU A 83 1.59 21.42 5.74
N GLU A 84 2.03 22.58 6.25
CA GLU A 84 1.28 23.36 7.24
C GLU A 84 0.08 24.03 6.54
N PRO A 85 -1.14 23.98 7.11
CA PRO A 85 -2.30 24.65 6.58
C PRO A 85 -2.16 26.16 6.79
N ASP A 86 -2.29 26.91 5.70
CA ASP A 86 -2.38 28.38 5.70
C ASP A 86 -3.55 28.91 6.53
#